data_AF-D6Y5B9-F1
#
_entry.id   AF-D6Y5B9-F1
#
_cell.length_a   1.000
_cell.length_b   1.000
_cell.length_c   1.000
_cell.angle_alpha   90.00
_cell.angle_beta   90.00
_cell.angle_gamma   90.00
#
_symmetry.space_group_name_H-M   'P 1'
#
loop_
_entity.id
_entity.type
_entity.pdbx_description
1 polymer ?
#
loop_
_entity_poly.entity_id
_entity_poly.type
_entity_poly.pdbx_seq_one_letter_code
_entity_poly.pdbx_strand_id
1 'polypeptide(L)'
;MHMNNEPPIPPPGVRRVLLQCLDDVDAIVDRWIQQVRSIPPYGAGRVDEEDLRNTARQVLGLLLRYVAGMPVADELAAVSRRVGERRAQQGVPLDSLLDAARLDFRVLWDALISRTPERDMADLAGAAHRVWEVVERHVTGIMASYQRTVLEMGRMRQDERRAWFARLLDNNGRNPDVVRDAGRVLGFTSTARFIAAVADPDSGAALRQAAAALTAAGIRCHRHEAPTGDILVAQLPTRSADPEGAVLRELAGVACGVSPVVTGLARVPKAVRLAAATTRTLGTGGPAGPRRLEDAWLEVLAAHTPEIAAELAERVLAPLERIPLAEAERLIATVHVHVSGSGSIGDTAAALYCHRNTVQYRFGRFRELTGRDVRVPQDAAVVALALRAAAMGFGEFTGPFAEMVRGAVTGGAAGPAPPAERPRWVSPPGAPRRVAAPRSTGHAAARPDGQRLLDPQGTPRA
;
A
#
# COMPACT_ATOMS: atom_id res chain seq x y z
N MET A 1 9.85 -48.42 -8.89
CA MET A 1 9.45 -49.56 -9.73
C MET A 1 8.38 -49.05 -10.70
N HIS A 2 8.80 -48.38 -11.77
CA HIS A 2 7.88 -47.84 -12.79
C HIS A 2 7.58 -48.95 -13.79
N MET A 3 6.41 -49.58 -13.67
CA MET A 3 5.92 -50.44 -14.72
C MET A 3 5.64 -49.57 -15.95
N ASN A 4 6.49 -49.71 -16.96
CA ASN A 4 6.19 -49.41 -18.36
C ASN A 4 5.01 -50.30 -18.78
N ASN A 5 3.78 -49.90 -18.46
CA ASN A 5 2.60 -50.52 -19.00
C ASN A 5 2.25 -49.73 -20.26
N GLU A 6 2.81 -50.15 -21.39
CA GLU A 6 2.36 -49.68 -22.70
C GLU A 6 0.85 -49.93 -22.76
N PRO A 7 0.01 -48.90 -22.98
CA PRO A 7 -1.43 -49.07 -22.86
C PRO A 7 -1.91 -50.11 -23.89
N PRO A 8 -2.73 -51.10 -23.47
CA PRO A 8 -3.10 -52.23 -24.33
C PRO A 8 -3.76 -51.72 -25.61
N ILE A 9 -3.33 -52.21 -26.77
CA ILE A 9 -3.82 -51.78 -28.08
C ILE A 9 -5.35 -52.03 -28.14
N PRO A 10 -6.17 -51.06 -28.63
CA PRO A 10 -7.60 -51.27 -28.69
C PRO A 10 -7.95 -52.41 -29.67
N PRO A 11 -9.10 -53.09 -29.48
CA PRO A 11 -9.55 -54.14 -30.39
C PRO A 11 -9.54 -53.69 -31.86
N PRO A 12 -9.28 -54.59 -32.83
CA PRO A 12 -9.11 -54.20 -34.24
C PRO A 12 -10.28 -53.39 -34.83
N GLY A 13 -11.52 -53.70 -34.43
CA GLY A 13 -12.71 -52.94 -34.82
C GLY A 13 -12.67 -51.49 -34.35
N VAL A 14 -12.43 -51.27 -33.05
CA VAL A 14 -12.28 -49.94 -32.44
C VAL A 14 -11.09 -49.18 -33.02
N ARG A 15 -9.96 -49.86 -33.24
CA ARG A 15 -8.76 -49.26 -33.85
C ARG A 15 -9.04 -48.77 -35.28
N ARG A 16 -9.83 -49.50 -36.07
CA ARG A 16 -10.25 -49.08 -37.41
C ARG A 16 -11.07 -47.79 -37.36
N VAL A 17 -12.03 -47.70 -36.43
CA VAL A 17 -12.87 -46.49 -36.26
C VAL A 17 -12.02 -45.29 -35.83
N LEU A 18 -11.05 -45.49 -34.92
CA LEU A 18 -10.12 -44.42 -34.50
C LEU A 18 -9.28 -43.88 -35.66
N LEU A 19 -8.82 -44.75 -36.56
CA LEU A 19 -8.09 -44.34 -37.77
C LEU A 19 -8.99 -43.59 -38.75
N GLN A 20 -10.25 -44.03 -38.94
CA GLN A 20 -11.22 -43.28 -39.75
C GLN A 20 -11.51 -41.89 -39.17
N CYS A 21 -11.60 -41.76 -37.84
CA CYS A 21 -11.73 -40.46 -37.18
C CYS A 21 -10.48 -39.58 -37.33
N LEU A 22 -9.28 -40.18 -37.44
CA LEU A 22 -8.05 -39.44 -37.72
C LEU A 22 -8.01 -38.92 -39.15
N ASP A 23 -8.43 -39.74 -40.12
CA ASP A 23 -8.53 -39.35 -41.53
C ASP A 23 -9.58 -38.25 -41.74
N ASP A 24 -10.65 -38.25 -40.92
CA ASP A 24 -11.75 -37.28 -40.95
C ASP A 24 -11.73 -36.29 -39.76
N VAL A 25 -10.52 -35.95 -39.26
CA VAL A 25 -10.38 -35.10 -38.06
C VAL A 25 -10.97 -33.70 -38.26
N ASP A 26 -10.94 -33.17 -39.48
CA ASP A 26 -11.48 -31.84 -39.78
C ASP A 26 -13.00 -31.75 -39.59
N ALA A 27 -13.76 -32.80 -39.92
CA ALA A 27 -15.20 -32.83 -39.66
C ALA A 27 -15.51 -32.89 -38.15
N ILE A 28 -14.64 -33.52 -37.36
CA ILE A 28 -14.74 -33.54 -35.89
C ILE A 28 -14.43 -32.14 -35.34
N VAL A 29 -13.40 -31.48 -35.86
CA VAL A 29 -13.05 -30.08 -35.53
C VAL A 29 -14.20 -29.14 -35.84
N ASP A 30 -14.87 -29.27 -36.98
CA ASP A 30 -16.00 -28.42 -37.35
C ASP A 30 -17.15 -28.53 -36.34
N ARG A 31 -17.48 -29.74 -35.90
CA ARG A 31 -18.48 -29.96 -34.84
C ARG A 31 -18.05 -29.34 -33.52
N TRP A 32 -16.78 -29.49 -33.15
CA TRP A 32 -16.24 -28.89 -31.94
C TRP A 32 -16.31 -27.36 -31.98
N ILE A 33 -15.93 -26.74 -33.09
CA ILE A 33 -15.99 -25.28 -33.29
C ILE A 33 -17.44 -24.78 -33.19
N GLN A 34 -18.41 -25.52 -33.75
CA GLN A 34 -19.82 -25.16 -33.64
C GLN A 34 -20.28 -25.13 -32.18
N GLN A 35 -19.85 -26.10 -31.36
CA GLN A 35 -20.22 -26.18 -29.95
C GLN A 35 -19.49 -25.13 -29.10
N VAL A 36 -18.18 -24.95 -29.29
CA VAL A 36 -17.36 -24.05 -28.46
C VAL A 36 -17.77 -22.58 -28.61
N ARG A 37 -18.34 -22.19 -29.76
CA ARG A 37 -18.86 -20.83 -30.00
C ARG A 37 -19.97 -20.42 -29.04
N SER A 38 -20.64 -21.38 -28.39
CA SER A 38 -21.61 -21.10 -27.32
C SER A 38 -20.95 -20.59 -26.03
N ILE A 39 -19.63 -20.77 -25.88
CA ILE A 39 -18.85 -20.35 -24.71
C ILE A 39 -18.33 -18.92 -24.96
N PRO A 40 -18.65 -17.92 -24.13
CA PRO A 40 -18.54 -16.50 -24.50
C PRO A 40 -17.16 -16.02 -24.99
N PRO A 41 -16.01 -16.36 -24.36
CA PRO A 41 -14.70 -15.95 -24.88
C PRO A 41 -14.42 -16.41 -26.31
N TYR A 42 -14.91 -17.59 -26.69
CA TYR A 42 -14.70 -18.16 -28.02
C TYR A 42 -15.70 -17.62 -29.05
N GLY A 43 -16.96 -17.43 -28.66
CA GLY A 43 -17.99 -16.83 -29.53
C GLY A 43 -17.80 -15.32 -29.74
N ALA A 44 -17.20 -14.61 -28.78
CA ALA A 44 -16.96 -13.16 -28.85
C ALA A 44 -15.63 -12.79 -29.55
N GLY A 45 -14.91 -13.75 -30.13
CA GLY A 45 -13.68 -13.49 -30.89
C GLY A 45 -12.46 -13.10 -30.06
N ARG A 46 -12.40 -13.47 -28.76
CA ARG A 46 -11.17 -13.27 -27.94
C ARG A 46 -10.02 -14.16 -28.42
N VAL A 47 -10.36 -15.29 -29.03
CA VAL A 47 -9.44 -16.20 -29.67
C VAL A 47 -9.63 -16.08 -31.18
N ASP A 48 -8.53 -15.89 -31.90
CA ASP A 48 -8.53 -15.88 -33.36
C ASP A 48 -9.04 -17.21 -33.94
N GLU A 49 -9.80 -17.16 -35.04
CA GLU A 49 -10.47 -18.33 -35.60
C GLU A 49 -9.48 -19.36 -36.16
N GLU A 50 -8.40 -18.88 -36.79
CA GLU A 50 -7.35 -19.75 -37.32
C GLU A 50 -6.60 -20.46 -36.18
N ASP A 51 -6.22 -19.72 -35.14
CA ASP A 51 -5.64 -20.27 -33.91
C ASP A 51 -6.56 -21.32 -33.24
N LEU A 52 -7.86 -21.02 -33.14
CA LEU A 52 -8.85 -21.93 -32.56
C LEU A 52 -8.96 -23.24 -33.35
N ARG A 53 -9.07 -23.16 -34.67
CA ARG A 53 -9.18 -24.34 -35.55
C ARG A 53 -7.90 -25.17 -35.55
N ASN A 54 -6.74 -24.52 -35.60
CA ASN A 54 -5.45 -25.20 -35.59
C ASN A 54 -5.19 -25.93 -34.27
N THR A 55 -5.51 -25.29 -33.14
CA THR A 55 -5.39 -25.91 -31.81
C THR A 55 -6.36 -27.08 -31.64
N ALA A 56 -7.63 -26.92 -32.05
CA ALA A 56 -8.61 -28.01 -32.02
C ALA A 56 -8.18 -29.23 -32.85
N ARG A 57 -7.67 -29.00 -34.07
CA ARG A 57 -7.16 -30.08 -34.93
C ARG A 57 -6.01 -30.86 -34.28
N GLN A 58 -5.05 -30.14 -33.69
CA GLN A 58 -3.91 -30.76 -33.01
C GLN A 58 -4.37 -31.52 -31.76
N VAL A 59 -5.28 -30.96 -30.96
CA VAL A 59 -5.81 -31.61 -29.75
C VAL A 59 -6.58 -32.88 -30.11
N LEU A 60 -7.58 -32.80 -30.99
CA LEU A 60 -8.39 -33.96 -31.37
C LEU A 60 -7.51 -35.04 -32.04
N GLY A 61 -6.56 -34.63 -32.89
CA GLY A 61 -5.57 -35.54 -33.48
C GLY A 61 -4.61 -36.18 -32.46
N LEU A 62 -4.25 -35.48 -31.38
CA LEU A 62 -3.49 -36.04 -30.27
C LEU A 62 -4.30 -37.08 -29.51
N LEU A 63 -5.53 -36.73 -29.11
CA LEU A 63 -6.40 -37.57 -28.31
C LEU A 63 -6.69 -38.89 -29.04
N LEU A 64 -7.07 -38.82 -30.32
CA LEU A 64 -7.32 -40.00 -31.15
C LEU A 64 -6.08 -40.92 -31.25
N ARG A 65 -4.87 -40.35 -31.40
CA ARG A 65 -3.62 -41.15 -31.44
C ARG A 65 -3.33 -41.85 -30.13
N TYR A 66 -3.52 -41.17 -28.99
CA TYR A 66 -3.33 -41.80 -27.67
C TYR A 66 -4.36 -42.92 -27.42
N VAL A 67 -5.62 -42.71 -27.80
CA VAL A 67 -6.65 -43.76 -27.70
C VAL A 67 -6.32 -44.94 -28.65
N ALA A 68 -5.79 -44.68 -29.84
CA ALA A 68 -5.39 -45.71 -30.80
C ALA A 68 -4.10 -46.47 -30.42
N GLY A 69 -3.38 -46.03 -29.39
CA GLY A 69 -2.06 -46.57 -29.02
C GLY A 69 -0.99 -46.30 -30.09
N MET A 70 -1.10 -45.18 -30.80
CA MET A 70 -0.14 -44.77 -31.82
C MET A 70 1.00 -43.94 -31.21
N PRO A 71 2.21 -43.99 -31.78
CA PRO A 71 3.28 -43.08 -31.41
C PRO A 71 2.85 -41.63 -31.70
N VAL A 72 3.22 -40.73 -30.79
CA VAL A 72 2.92 -39.30 -30.88
C VAL A 72 4.24 -38.54 -30.94
N ALA A 73 4.42 -37.72 -31.97
CA ALA A 73 5.58 -36.85 -32.08
C ALA A 73 5.62 -35.81 -30.95
N ASP A 74 6.82 -35.45 -30.50
CA ASP A 74 7.02 -34.56 -29.35
C ASP A 74 6.28 -33.22 -29.48
N GLU A 75 6.25 -32.65 -30.69
CA GLU A 75 5.51 -31.41 -30.97
C GLU A 75 4.01 -31.54 -30.66
N LEU A 76 3.40 -32.67 -31.04
CA LEU A 76 1.98 -32.93 -30.83
C LEU A 76 1.71 -33.28 -29.37
N ALA A 77 2.61 -34.04 -28.72
CA ALA A 77 2.54 -34.34 -27.29
C ALA A 77 2.53 -33.06 -26.42
N ALA A 78 3.17 -31.99 -26.88
CA ALA A 78 3.20 -30.69 -26.20
C ALA A 78 1.94 -29.82 -26.40
N VAL A 79 0.95 -30.23 -27.23
CA VAL A 79 -0.18 -29.35 -27.57
C VAL A 79 -1.01 -28.92 -26.36
N SER A 80 -1.32 -29.82 -25.42
CA SER A 80 -2.10 -29.50 -24.20
C SER A 80 -1.44 -28.37 -23.41
N ARG A 81 -0.12 -28.44 -23.27
CA ARG A 81 0.69 -27.42 -22.60
C ARG A 81 0.63 -26.08 -23.35
N ARG A 82 0.84 -26.09 -24.68
CA ARG A 82 0.79 -24.89 -25.53
C ARG A 82 -0.59 -24.22 -25.52
N VAL A 83 -1.68 -25.00 -25.49
CA VAL A 83 -3.05 -24.48 -25.37
C VAL A 83 -3.21 -23.74 -24.04
N GLY A 84 -2.81 -24.34 -22.91
CA GLY A 84 -2.85 -23.68 -21.60
C GLY A 84 -2.04 -22.38 -21.55
N GLU A 85 -0.80 -22.40 -22.06
CA GLU A 85 0.08 -21.21 -22.16
C GLU A 85 -0.58 -20.10 -22.98
N ARG A 86 -1.05 -20.42 -24.20
CA ARG A 86 -1.60 -19.43 -25.14
C ARG A 86 -2.92 -18.83 -24.64
N ARG A 87 -3.81 -19.64 -24.06
CA ARG A 87 -5.10 -19.17 -23.53
C ARG A 87 -4.93 -18.29 -22.28
N ALA A 88 -3.90 -18.57 -21.47
CA ALA A 88 -3.49 -17.67 -20.38
C ALA A 88 -3.02 -16.31 -20.92
N GLN A 89 -2.15 -16.30 -21.93
CA GLN A 89 -1.64 -15.07 -22.56
C GLN A 89 -2.75 -14.23 -23.23
N GLN A 90 -3.74 -14.89 -23.83
CA GLN A 90 -4.93 -14.25 -24.41
C GLN A 90 -5.96 -13.79 -23.36
N GLY A 91 -5.76 -14.12 -22.09
CA GLY A 91 -6.67 -13.76 -21.00
C GLY A 91 -8.04 -14.42 -21.10
N VAL A 92 -8.09 -15.68 -21.57
CA VAL A 92 -9.32 -16.49 -21.51
C VAL A 92 -9.53 -16.96 -20.07
N PRO A 93 -10.71 -16.77 -19.46
CA PRO A 93 -10.99 -17.27 -18.11
C PRO A 93 -10.78 -18.79 -18.00
N LEU A 94 -10.18 -19.24 -16.90
CA LEU A 94 -9.86 -20.66 -16.70
C LEU A 94 -11.12 -21.54 -16.80
N ASP A 95 -12.22 -21.14 -16.18
CA ASP A 95 -13.47 -21.91 -16.21
C ASP A 95 -13.99 -22.10 -17.64
N SER A 96 -13.94 -21.04 -18.46
CA SER A 96 -14.32 -21.12 -19.88
C SER A 96 -13.40 -22.03 -20.69
N LEU A 97 -12.10 -22.03 -20.38
CA LEU A 97 -11.14 -22.94 -21.01
C LEU A 97 -11.41 -24.40 -20.64
N LEU A 98 -11.73 -24.68 -19.38
CA LEU A 98 -12.07 -26.02 -18.92
C LEU A 98 -13.39 -26.51 -19.51
N ASP A 99 -14.39 -25.63 -19.64
CA ASP A 99 -15.66 -25.95 -20.29
C ASP A 99 -15.46 -26.27 -21.78
N ALA A 100 -14.58 -25.55 -22.47
CA ALA A 100 -14.22 -25.85 -23.85
C ALA A 100 -13.49 -27.19 -23.97
N ALA A 101 -12.50 -27.47 -23.10
CA ALA A 101 -11.76 -28.73 -23.13
C ALA A 101 -12.65 -29.95 -22.82
N ARG A 102 -13.69 -29.80 -22.00
CA ARG A 102 -14.68 -30.86 -21.74
C ARG A 102 -15.53 -31.22 -22.98
N LEU A 103 -15.60 -30.34 -23.99
CA LEU A 103 -16.24 -30.68 -25.27
C LEU A 103 -15.48 -31.77 -26.03
N ASP A 104 -14.18 -31.90 -25.81
CA ASP A 104 -13.33 -32.87 -26.51
C ASP A 104 -13.87 -34.29 -26.33
N PHE A 105 -14.21 -34.66 -25.09
CA PHE A 105 -14.80 -35.97 -24.81
C PHE A 105 -16.12 -36.16 -25.55
N ARG A 106 -17.05 -35.20 -25.44
CA ARG A 106 -18.39 -35.30 -26.07
C ARG A 106 -18.28 -35.47 -27.58
N VAL A 107 -17.51 -34.61 -28.23
CA VAL A 107 -17.36 -34.60 -29.68
C VAL A 107 -16.63 -35.85 -30.18
N LEU A 108 -15.59 -36.31 -29.47
CA LEU A 108 -14.91 -37.56 -29.81
C LEU A 108 -15.82 -38.78 -29.61
N TRP A 109 -16.53 -38.85 -28.50
CA TRP A 109 -17.41 -39.97 -28.18
C TRP A 109 -18.54 -40.10 -29.20
N ASP A 110 -19.20 -38.98 -29.56
CA ASP A 110 -20.22 -38.95 -30.61
C ASP A 110 -19.67 -39.38 -31.98
N ALA A 111 -18.43 -38.96 -32.30
CA ALA A 111 -17.76 -39.33 -33.53
C ALA A 111 -17.43 -40.83 -33.60
N LEU A 112 -17.04 -41.44 -32.47
CA LEU A 112 -16.78 -42.87 -32.37
C LEU A 112 -18.07 -43.69 -32.46
N ILE A 113 -19.11 -43.34 -31.70
CA ILE A 113 -20.41 -44.02 -31.73
C ILE A 113 -20.99 -44.03 -33.15
N SER A 114 -21.00 -42.87 -33.82
CA SER A 114 -21.63 -42.73 -35.14
C SER A 114 -20.95 -43.56 -36.25
N ARG A 115 -19.71 -44.02 -36.02
CA ARG A 115 -18.90 -44.76 -37.00
C ARG A 115 -18.68 -46.22 -36.60
N THR A 116 -19.15 -46.64 -35.42
CA THR A 116 -18.94 -47.99 -34.91
C THR A 116 -20.10 -48.90 -35.34
N PRO A 117 -19.85 -49.98 -36.08
CA PRO A 117 -20.90 -50.94 -36.43
C PRO A 117 -21.37 -51.72 -35.19
N GLU A 118 -22.61 -52.21 -35.20
CA GLU A 118 -23.23 -52.88 -34.04
C GLU A 118 -22.36 -54.00 -33.45
N ARG A 119 -21.68 -54.78 -34.30
CA ARG A 119 -20.79 -55.88 -33.89
C ARG A 119 -19.59 -55.44 -33.04
N ASP A 120 -19.13 -54.19 -33.19
CA ASP A 120 -17.94 -53.65 -32.52
C ASP A 120 -18.34 -52.73 -31.34
N MET A 121 -19.64 -52.57 -31.05
CA MET A 121 -20.16 -51.63 -30.05
C MET A 121 -19.80 -52.01 -28.61
N ALA A 122 -19.79 -53.31 -28.29
CA ALA A 122 -19.37 -53.79 -26.97
C ALA A 122 -17.89 -53.49 -26.70
N ASP A 123 -17.03 -53.64 -27.71
CA ASP A 123 -15.61 -53.32 -27.63
C ASP A 123 -15.39 -51.80 -27.47
N LEU A 124 -16.16 -50.97 -28.18
CA LEU A 124 -16.12 -49.51 -27.99
C LEU A 124 -16.54 -49.11 -26.58
N ALA A 125 -17.61 -49.71 -26.05
CA ALA A 125 -18.07 -49.46 -24.68
C ALA A 125 -16.97 -49.82 -23.66
N GLY A 126 -16.24 -50.93 -23.88
CA GLY A 126 -15.07 -51.30 -23.08
C GLY A 126 -13.91 -50.28 -23.18
N ALA A 127 -13.80 -49.57 -24.29
CA ALA A 127 -12.79 -48.52 -24.49
C ALA A 127 -13.17 -47.15 -23.88
N ALA A 128 -14.39 -46.98 -23.36
CA ALA A 128 -14.87 -45.71 -22.80
C ALA A 128 -13.95 -45.12 -21.74
N HIS A 129 -13.47 -45.97 -20.82
CA HIS A 129 -12.57 -45.55 -19.74
C HIS A 129 -11.26 -44.99 -20.28
N ARG A 130 -10.72 -45.57 -21.36
CA ARG A 130 -9.50 -45.09 -22.01
C ARG A 130 -9.70 -43.74 -22.68
N VAL A 131 -10.82 -43.55 -23.38
CA VAL A 131 -11.14 -42.25 -24.00
C VAL A 131 -11.21 -41.18 -22.93
N TRP A 132 -11.93 -41.46 -21.84
CA TRP A 132 -12.03 -40.56 -20.70
C TRP A 132 -10.65 -40.25 -20.10
N GLU A 133 -9.81 -41.26 -19.81
CA GLU A 133 -8.48 -41.07 -19.23
C GLU A 133 -7.58 -40.18 -20.10
N VAL A 134 -7.62 -40.37 -21.42
CA VAL A 134 -6.85 -39.56 -22.38
C VAL A 134 -7.31 -38.11 -22.39
N VAL A 135 -8.63 -37.85 -22.34
CA VAL A 135 -9.17 -36.48 -22.24
C VAL A 135 -8.84 -35.86 -20.88
N GLU A 136 -8.99 -36.58 -19.78
CA GLU A 136 -8.65 -36.06 -18.44
C GLU A 136 -7.18 -35.67 -18.32
N ARG A 137 -6.28 -36.47 -18.90
CA ARG A 137 -4.85 -36.13 -18.97
C ARG A 137 -4.62 -34.85 -19.77
N HIS A 138 -5.36 -34.64 -20.86
CA HIS A 138 -5.31 -33.42 -21.65
C HIS A 138 -5.81 -32.20 -20.86
N VAL A 139 -6.99 -32.29 -20.24
CA VAL A 139 -7.59 -31.23 -19.41
C VAL A 139 -6.67 -30.85 -18.25
N THR A 140 -6.13 -31.85 -17.54
CA THR A 140 -5.18 -31.64 -16.44
C THR A 140 -3.92 -30.93 -16.93
N GLY A 141 -3.39 -31.33 -18.10
CA GLY A 141 -2.23 -30.70 -18.72
C GLY A 141 -2.47 -29.24 -19.12
N ILE A 142 -3.65 -28.92 -19.67
CA ILE A 142 -4.05 -27.53 -19.95
C ILE A 142 -4.10 -26.72 -18.67
N MET A 143 -4.79 -27.21 -17.64
CA MET A 143 -4.99 -26.49 -16.38
C MET A 143 -3.65 -26.16 -15.69
N ALA A 144 -2.77 -27.16 -15.56
CA ALA A 144 -1.46 -26.98 -14.94
C ALA A 144 -0.59 -25.97 -15.70
N SER A 145 -0.62 -26.03 -17.03
CA SER A 145 0.11 -25.09 -17.88
C SER A 145 -0.44 -23.66 -17.76
N TYR A 146 -1.75 -23.50 -17.86
CA TYR A 146 -2.43 -22.21 -17.71
C TYR A 146 -2.09 -21.54 -16.37
N GLN A 147 -2.23 -22.26 -15.26
CA GLN A 147 -1.96 -21.71 -13.93
C GLN A 147 -0.50 -21.29 -13.78
N ARG A 148 0.45 -22.10 -14.28
CA ARG A 148 1.87 -21.75 -14.29
C ARG A 148 2.13 -20.47 -15.08
N THR A 149 1.59 -20.36 -16.28
CA THR A 149 1.77 -19.18 -17.13
C THR A 149 1.16 -17.93 -16.49
N VAL A 150 -0.02 -18.01 -15.86
CA VAL A 150 -0.61 -16.88 -15.13
C VAL A 150 0.29 -16.42 -13.96
N LEU A 151 0.85 -17.37 -13.20
CA LEU A 151 1.78 -17.06 -12.11
C LEU A 151 3.07 -16.42 -12.62
N GLU A 152 3.65 -16.94 -13.71
CA GLU A 152 4.86 -16.40 -14.35
C GLU A 152 4.64 -14.99 -14.89
N MET A 153 3.55 -14.75 -15.63
CA MET A 153 3.18 -13.41 -16.10
C MET A 153 2.97 -12.44 -14.94
N GLY A 154 2.35 -12.91 -13.85
CA GLY A 154 2.18 -12.14 -12.62
C GLY A 154 3.51 -11.74 -11.99
N ARG A 155 4.47 -12.68 -11.87
CA ARG A 155 5.82 -12.44 -11.36
C ARG A 155 6.58 -11.45 -12.25
N MET A 156 6.62 -11.68 -13.56
CA MET A 156 7.27 -10.77 -14.52
C MET A 156 6.74 -9.34 -14.39
N ARG A 157 5.42 -9.17 -14.24
CA ARG A 157 4.81 -7.85 -14.05
C ARG A 157 5.19 -7.22 -12.71
N GLN A 158 5.32 -8.00 -11.63
CA GLN A 158 5.81 -7.48 -10.35
C GLN A 158 7.29 -7.12 -10.40
N ASP A 159 8.11 -7.92 -11.08
CA ASP A 159 9.55 -7.66 -11.26
C ASP A 159 9.77 -6.39 -12.09
N GLU A 160 9.00 -6.21 -13.16
CA GLU A 160 9.02 -4.97 -13.96
C GLU A 160 8.62 -3.76 -13.10
N ARG A 161 7.55 -3.86 -12.31
CA ARG A 161 7.14 -2.79 -11.38
C ARG A 161 8.22 -2.47 -10.35
N ARG A 162 8.85 -3.49 -9.76
CA ARG A 162 9.95 -3.33 -8.80
C ARG A 162 11.15 -2.65 -9.44
N ALA A 163 11.54 -3.08 -10.65
CA ALA A 163 12.67 -2.50 -11.39
C ALA A 163 12.43 -1.02 -11.73
N TRP A 164 11.24 -0.66 -12.19
CA TRP A 164 10.92 0.74 -12.48
C TRP A 164 10.83 1.62 -11.24
N PHE A 165 10.33 1.09 -10.12
CA PHE A 165 10.35 1.82 -8.85
C PHE A 165 11.78 2.01 -8.32
N ALA A 166 12.63 0.99 -8.39
CA ALA A 166 14.05 1.11 -8.03
C ALA A 166 14.76 2.18 -8.88
N ARG A 167 14.58 2.17 -10.20
CA ARG A 167 15.10 3.22 -11.10
C ARG A 167 14.63 4.62 -10.73
N LEU A 168 13.36 4.76 -10.31
CA LEU A 168 12.83 6.04 -9.84
C LEU A 168 13.55 6.53 -8.57
N LEU A 169 13.82 5.63 -7.61
CA LEU A 169 14.56 5.93 -6.39
C LEU A 169 16.03 6.28 -6.68
N ASP A 170 16.72 5.45 -7.46
CA ASP A 170 18.15 5.60 -7.78
C ASP A 170 18.45 6.92 -8.50
N ASN A 171 17.57 7.30 -9.42
CA ASN A 171 17.69 8.57 -10.13
C ASN A 171 17.15 9.78 -9.32
N ASN A 172 16.60 9.54 -8.12
CA ASN A 172 16.03 10.56 -7.24
C ASN A 172 14.96 11.44 -7.95
N GLY A 173 14.24 10.83 -8.91
CA GLY A 173 13.18 11.48 -9.69
C GLY A 173 13.64 12.62 -10.60
N ARG A 174 14.93 12.68 -10.96
CA ARG A 174 15.50 13.78 -11.77
C ARG A 174 15.27 13.62 -13.28
N ASN A 175 15.15 12.39 -13.77
CA ASN A 175 14.96 12.06 -15.17
C ASN A 175 13.46 11.99 -15.49
N PRO A 176 12.93 12.88 -16.35
CA PRO A 176 11.50 12.93 -16.67
C PRO A 176 11.00 11.69 -17.42
N ASP A 177 11.83 11.06 -18.25
CA ASP A 177 11.46 9.82 -18.96
C ASP A 177 11.25 8.66 -17.97
N VAL A 178 12.17 8.52 -17.01
CA VAL A 178 12.05 7.52 -15.93
C VAL A 178 10.79 7.76 -15.11
N VAL A 179 10.48 9.01 -14.76
CA VAL A 179 9.26 9.36 -14.01
C VAL A 179 7.99 9.03 -14.81
N ARG A 180 7.96 9.34 -16.11
CA ARG A 180 6.82 9.03 -17.00
C ARG A 180 6.60 7.52 -17.09
N ASP A 181 7.66 6.77 -17.38
CA ASP A 181 7.56 5.33 -17.65
C ASP A 181 7.30 4.54 -16.36
N ALA A 182 7.92 4.94 -15.23
CA ALA A 182 7.55 4.43 -13.92
C ALA A 182 6.07 4.73 -13.59
N GLY A 183 5.58 5.94 -13.88
CA GLY A 183 4.16 6.27 -13.70
C GLY A 183 3.23 5.31 -14.45
N ARG A 184 3.53 5.03 -15.73
CA ARG A 184 2.75 4.09 -16.55
C ARG A 184 2.77 2.67 -15.99
N VAL A 185 3.95 2.12 -15.71
CA VAL A 185 4.13 0.74 -15.23
C VAL A 185 3.54 0.55 -13.82
N LEU A 186 3.72 1.54 -12.94
CA LEU A 186 3.21 1.51 -11.58
C LEU A 186 1.70 1.78 -11.50
N GLY A 187 1.12 2.36 -12.55
CA GLY A 187 -0.29 2.77 -12.60
C GLY A 187 -0.55 4.10 -11.88
N PHE A 188 0.48 4.93 -11.71
CA PHE A 188 0.38 6.21 -11.02
C PHE A 188 0.21 7.38 -12.00
N THR A 189 -0.51 8.40 -11.55
CA THR A 189 -0.58 9.70 -12.25
C THR A 189 0.62 10.55 -11.85
N SER A 190 1.47 10.94 -12.82
CA SER A 190 2.74 11.62 -12.55
C SER A 190 2.63 12.96 -11.81
N THR A 191 1.48 13.65 -11.89
CA THR A 191 1.22 14.94 -11.22
C THR A 191 0.40 14.83 -9.94
N ALA A 192 0.00 13.62 -9.54
CA ALA A 192 -0.83 13.43 -8.36
C ALA A 192 -0.07 13.70 -7.05
N ARG A 193 -0.82 13.71 -5.95
CA ARG A 193 -0.27 13.79 -4.59
C ARG A 193 0.06 12.39 -4.09
N PHE A 194 1.18 12.26 -3.40
CA PHE A 194 1.69 11.00 -2.88
C PHE A 194 2.08 11.14 -1.41
N ILE A 195 1.93 10.05 -0.68
CA ILE A 195 2.48 9.87 0.66
C ILE A 195 3.28 8.56 0.67
N ALA A 196 4.41 8.55 1.37
CA ALA A 196 5.24 7.37 1.53
C ALA A 196 5.29 6.97 3.00
N ALA A 197 5.24 5.67 3.25
CA ALA A 197 5.51 5.06 4.55
C ALA A 197 6.66 4.06 4.41
N VAL A 198 7.54 4.01 5.40
CA VAL A 198 8.62 3.02 5.48
C VAL A 198 8.47 2.31 6.81
N ALA A 199 8.16 1.02 6.75
CA ALA A 199 8.01 0.20 7.94
C ALA A 199 9.38 -0.17 8.51
N ASP A 200 9.41 -0.29 9.83
CA ASP A 200 10.48 -1.02 10.51
C ASP A 200 10.58 -2.47 9.96
N PRO A 201 11.77 -3.11 9.90
CA PRO A 201 11.92 -4.46 9.39
C PRO A 201 10.94 -5.49 9.98
N ASP A 202 10.60 -5.38 11.27
CA ASP A 202 9.68 -6.31 11.93
C ASP A 202 8.20 -6.03 11.61
N SER A 203 7.90 -4.87 11.02
CA SER A 203 6.54 -4.40 10.71
C SER A 203 6.13 -4.61 9.24
N GLY A 204 6.96 -5.28 8.43
CA GLY A 204 6.68 -5.50 7.01
C GLY A 204 5.36 -6.26 6.75
N ALA A 205 4.99 -7.22 7.61
CA ALA A 205 3.73 -7.95 7.50
C ALA A 205 2.50 -7.05 7.72
N ALA A 206 2.55 -6.18 8.73
CA ALA A 206 1.50 -5.22 9.02
C ALA A 206 1.37 -4.19 7.87
N LEU A 207 2.49 -3.71 7.32
CA LEU A 207 2.48 -2.82 6.17
C LEU A 207 1.87 -3.48 4.92
N ARG A 208 2.12 -4.78 4.69
CA ARG A 208 1.47 -5.54 3.61
C ARG A 208 -0.05 -5.59 3.76
N GLN A 209 -0.53 -5.82 4.99
CA GLN A 209 -1.96 -5.84 5.28
C GLN A 209 -2.60 -4.47 5.06
N ALA A 210 -1.97 -3.39 5.56
CA ALA A 210 -2.42 -2.03 5.33
C ALA A 210 -2.46 -1.67 3.83
N ALA A 211 -1.45 -2.07 3.06
CA ALA A 211 -1.42 -1.87 1.62
C ALA A 211 -2.56 -2.59 0.88
N ALA A 212 -2.92 -3.80 1.32
CA ALA A 212 -4.05 -4.55 0.78
C ALA A 212 -5.39 -3.87 1.09
N ALA A 213 -5.57 -3.38 2.32
CA ALA A 213 -6.77 -2.65 2.73
C ALA A 213 -6.94 -1.34 1.95
N LEU A 214 -5.86 -0.56 1.78
CA LEU A 214 -5.85 0.65 0.95
C LEU A 214 -6.25 0.34 -0.51
N THR A 215 -5.71 -0.75 -1.06
CA THR A 215 -6.04 -1.18 -2.44
C THR A 215 -7.52 -1.57 -2.54
N ALA A 216 -8.06 -2.28 -1.56
CA ALA A 216 -9.48 -2.64 -1.49
C ALA A 216 -10.39 -1.39 -1.36
N ALA A 217 -9.92 -0.34 -0.69
CA ALA A 217 -10.57 0.97 -0.62
C ALA A 217 -10.41 1.82 -1.91
N GLY A 218 -9.77 1.28 -2.96
CA GLY A 218 -9.57 1.96 -4.23
C GLY A 218 -8.41 2.96 -4.26
N ILE A 219 -7.56 2.98 -3.23
CA ILE A 219 -6.35 3.80 -3.19
C ILE A 219 -5.23 3.07 -3.94
N ARG A 220 -4.64 3.73 -4.94
CA ARG A 220 -3.53 3.16 -5.71
C ARG A 220 -2.27 3.15 -4.87
N CYS A 221 -1.70 1.95 -4.67
CA CYS A 221 -0.51 1.74 -3.87
C CYS A 221 0.58 0.97 -4.63
N HIS A 222 1.83 1.22 -4.27
CA HIS A 222 2.97 0.39 -4.64
C HIS A 222 3.75 0.04 -3.38
N ARG A 223 3.98 -1.26 -3.15
CA ARG A 223 4.87 -1.75 -2.12
C ARG A 223 6.19 -2.17 -2.75
N HIS A 224 7.29 -1.77 -2.13
CA HIS A 224 8.64 -2.15 -2.52
C HIS A 224 9.38 -2.66 -1.29
N GLU A 225 9.89 -3.88 -1.39
CA GLU A 225 10.68 -4.52 -0.33
C GLU A 225 12.14 -4.14 -0.53
N ALA A 226 12.76 -3.55 0.50
CA ALA A 226 14.14 -3.12 0.47
C ALA A 226 14.87 -3.59 1.73
N PRO A 227 16.21 -3.78 1.68
CA PRO A 227 16.99 -4.20 2.85
C PRO A 227 16.86 -3.27 4.07
N THR A 228 16.56 -1.99 3.83
CA THR A 228 16.42 -0.95 4.86
C THR A 228 15.00 -0.80 5.40
N GLY A 229 14.07 -1.67 5.00
CA GLY A 229 12.66 -1.65 5.42
C GLY A 229 11.68 -1.68 4.24
N ASP A 230 10.48 -2.19 4.49
CA ASP A 230 9.40 -2.24 3.49
C ASP A 230 8.85 -0.83 3.22
N ILE A 231 8.78 -0.45 1.95
CA ILE A 231 8.31 0.85 1.49
C ILE A 231 6.89 0.70 0.95
N LEU A 232 6.01 1.62 1.31
CA LEU A 232 4.69 1.80 0.72
C LEU A 232 4.57 3.21 0.17
N VAL A 233 4.13 3.34 -1.07
CA VAL A 233 3.77 4.63 -1.69
C VAL A 233 2.30 4.58 -2.07
N ALA A 234 1.52 5.52 -1.56
CA ALA A 234 0.10 5.67 -1.87
C ALA A 234 -0.15 6.96 -2.68
N GLN A 235 -0.88 6.82 -3.79
CA GLN A 235 -1.40 7.96 -4.53
C GLN A 235 -2.70 8.44 -3.88
N LEU A 236 -2.69 9.65 -3.34
CA LEU A 236 -3.83 10.21 -2.62
C LEU A 236 -5.00 10.51 -3.58
N PRO A 237 -6.24 10.14 -3.21
CA PRO A 237 -7.42 10.48 -4.01
C PRO A 237 -7.62 11.99 -4.07
N THR A 238 -8.06 12.48 -5.23
CA THR A 238 -8.35 13.91 -5.47
C THR A 238 -9.69 14.36 -4.90
N ARG A 239 -10.68 13.46 -4.82
CA ARG A 239 -12.05 13.74 -4.34
C ARG A 239 -12.29 13.21 -2.92
N SER A 240 -11.35 13.41 -2.01
CA SER A 240 -11.50 13.09 -0.59
C SER A 240 -11.36 14.35 0.25
N ALA A 241 -12.20 14.47 1.29
CA ALA A 241 -12.09 15.55 2.28
C ALA A 241 -10.85 15.41 3.16
N ASP A 242 -10.44 14.16 3.44
CA ASP A 242 -9.25 13.83 4.22
C ASP A 242 -8.50 12.62 3.61
N PRO A 243 -7.75 12.84 2.51
CA PRO A 243 -7.03 11.76 1.84
C PRO A 243 -5.84 11.25 2.65
N GLU A 244 -5.18 12.10 3.45
CA GLU A 244 -4.03 11.71 4.26
C GLU A 244 -4.48 10.87 5.46
N GLY A 245 -5.50 11.31 6.20
CA GLY A 245 -6.03 10.56 7.34
C GLY A 245 -6.64 9.23 6.94
N ALA A 246 -7.15 9.08 5.71
CA ALA A 246 -7.53 7.77 5.18
C ALA A 246 -6.34 6.80 5.10
N VAL A 247 -5.17 7.27 4.67
CA VAL A 247 -3.95 6.45 4.64
C VAL A 247 -3.43 6.17 6.05
N LEU A 248 -3.40 7.18 6.91
CA LEU A 248 -2.92 7.05 8.29
C LEU A 248 -3.77 6.09 9.12
N ARG A 249 -5.09 6.03 8.90
CA ARG A 249 -5.97 5.07 9.58
C ARG A 249 -5.64 3.63 9.24
N GLU A 250 -5.37 3.32 7.98
CA GLU A 250 -4.94 1.97 7.58
C GLU A 250 -3.54 1.63 8.11
N LEU A 251 -2.70 2.64 8.36
CA LEU A 251 -1.38 2.48 8.95
C LEU A 251 -1.37 2.49 10.48
N ALA A 252 -2.50 2.68 11.15
CA ALA A 252 -2.57 2.91 12.60
C ALA A 252 -1.90 1.82 13.45
N GLY A 253 -1.85 0.58 12.95
CA GLY A 253 -1.19 -0.57 13.59
C GLY A 253 0.17 -0.95 12.98
N VAL A 254 0.81 -0.04 12.24
CA VAL A 254 2.10 -0.26 11.59
C VAL A 254 3.15 0.68 12.19
N ALA A 255 4.19 0.12 12.83
CA ALA A 255 5.34 0.90 13.25
C ALA A 255 6.14 1.32 12.00
N CYS A 256 5.88 2.54 11.53
CA CYS A 256 6.46 3.08 10.31
C CYS A 256 6.66 4.59 10.41
N GLY A 257 7.68 5.08 9.71
CA GLY A 257 7.85 6.50 9.45
C GLY A 257 7.03 6.91 8.24
N VAL A 258 6.33 8.05 8.33
CA VAL A 258 5.47 8.58 7.26
C VAL A 258 6.00 9.93 6.79
N SER A 259 6.09 10.09 5.48
CA SER A 259 6.54 11.34 4.85
C SER A 259 5.45 12.41 4.89
N PRO A 260 5.81 13.69 4.76
CA PRO A 260 4.85 14.70 4.32
C PRO A 260 4.27 14.35 2.95
N VAL A 261 3.08 14.87 2.65
CA VAL A 261 2.48 14.74 1.32
C VAL A 261 3.32 15.51 0.30
N VAL A 262 3.65 14.87 -0.81
CA VAL A 262 4.37 15.48 -1.94
C VAL A 262 3.51 15.52 -3.19
N THR A 263 3.68 16.56 -4.00
CA THR A 263 3.02 16.66 -5.32
C THR A 263 4.00 16.25 -6.41
N GLY A 264 3.57 15.31 -7.25
CA GLY A 264 4.32 14.78 -8.37
C GLY A 264 5.14 13.53 -8.03
N LEU A 265 5.13 12.55 -8.94
CA LEU A 265 5.83 11.27 -8.80
C LEU A 265 7.36 11.46 -8.71
N ALA A 266 7.91 12.50 -9.34
CA ALA A 266 9.31 12.90 -9.22
C ALA A 266 9.75 13.22 -7.77
N ARG A 267 8.80 13.51 -6.86
CA ARG A 267 9.08 13.82 -5.45
C ARG A 267 8.98 12.60 -4.53
N VAL A 268 8.50 11.46 -5.03
CA VAL A 268 8.38 10.22 -4.25
C VAL A 268 9.73 9.76 -3.68
N PRO A 269 10.87 9.81 -4.40
CA PRO A 269 12.16 9.47 -3.79
C PRO A 269 12.51 10.32 -2.57
N LYS A 270 12.22 11.63 -2.60
CA LYS A 270 12.37 12.50 -1.42
C LYS A 270 11.44 12.06 -0.29
N ALA A 271 10.17 11.76 -0.59
CA ALA A 271 9.21 11.30 0.39
C ALA A 271 9.67 10.00 1.08
N VAL A 272 10.11 9.02 0.31
CA VAL A 272 10.66 7.74 0.81
C VAL A 272 11.86 7.97 1.73
N ARG A 273 12.83 8.82 1.35
CA ARG A 273 13.96 9.12 2.23
C ARG A 273 13.55 9.77 3.55
N LEU A 274 12.57 10.67 3.52
CA LEU A 274 12.05 11.33 4.72
C LEU A 274 11.31 10.33 5.62
N ALA A 275 10.44 9.50 5.04
CA ALA A 275 9.77 8.42 5.75
C ALA A 275 10.80 7.46 6.40
N ALA A 276 11.80 7.00 5.65
CA ALA A 276 12.86 6.15 6.18
C ALA A 276 13.67 6.82 7.29
N ALA A 277 13.89 8.15 7.21
CA ALA A 277 14.55 8.89 8.28
C ALA A 277 13.69 8.94 9.55
N THR A 278 12.38 9.14 9.41
CA THR A 278 11.43 9.07 10.51
C THR A 278 11.36 7.67 11.13
N THR A 279 11.41 6.60 10.32
CA THR A 279 11.39 5.21 10.81
C THR A 279 12.56 4.93 11.76
N ARG A 280 13.76 5.46 11.48
CA ARG A 280 14.94 5.30 12.35
C ARG A 280 14.80 5.95 13.72
N THR A 281 13.80 6.81 13.92
CA THR A 281 13.49 7.42 15.23
C THR A 281 12.55 6.56 16.08
N LEU A 282 12.01 5.47 15.50
CA LEU A 282 11.22 4.51 16.25
C LEU A 282 12.19 3.70 17.12
N GLY A 283 12.03 3.80 18.44
CA GLY A 283 12.78 2.97 19.39
C GLY A 283 12.28 1.53 19.39
N THR A 284 13.11 0.62 19.91
CA THR A 284 12.69 -0.75 20.22
C THR A 284 11.59 -0.70 21.28
N GLY A 285 10.37 -1.12 20.92
CA GLY A 285 9.20 -1.03 21.80
C GLY A 285 8.43 0.31 21.75
N GLY A 286 8.68 1.16 20.74
CA GLY A 286 7.89 2.36 20.47
C GLY A 286 6.42 2.06 20.11
N PRO A 287 5.55 3.09 20.07
CA PRO A 287 4.12 2.91 19.79
C PRO A 287 3.91 2.18 18.46
N ALA A 288 2.94 1.26 18.45
CA ALA A 288 2.64 0.36 17.32
C ALA A 288 2.03 1.04 16.08
N GLY A 289 2.20 2.36 15.93
CA GLY A 289 1.52 3.16 14.92
C GLY A 289 2.44 4.05 14.10
N PRO A 290 1.87 4.75 13.11
CA PRO A 290 2.63 5.54 12.15
C PRO A 290 3.14 6.80 12.83
N ARG A 291 4.43 7.09 12.70
CA ARG A 291 5.04 8.35 13.12
C ARG A 291 5.22 9.23 11.90
N ARG A 292 4.61 10.41 11.92
CA ARG A 292 4.77 11.37 10.83
C ARG A 292 6.03 12.20 11.05
N LEU A 293 6.65 12.69 9.98
CA LEU A 293 7.85 13.51 10.08
C LEU A 293 7.62 14.79 10.89
N GLU A 294 6.44 15.41 10.79
CA GLU A 294 6.16 16.65 11.52
C GLU A 294 6.19 16.49 13.04
N ASP A 295 5.99 15.26 13.53
CA ASP A 295 5.99 14.93 14.95
C ASP A 295 7.38 14.48 15.44
N ALA A 296 8.39 14.45 14.56
CA ALA A 296 9.69 13.82 14.84
C ALA A 296 10.90 14.60 14.29
N TRP A 297 10.75 15.89 13.99
CA TRP A 297 11.83 16.68 13.37
C TRP A 297 13.13 16.67 14.17
N LEU A 298 13.06 16.83 15.49
CA LEU A 298 14.24 16.89 16.35
C LEU A 298 14.96 15.54 16.42
N GLU A 299 14.20 14.45 16.56
CA GLU A 299 14.70 13.08 16.56
C GLU A 299 15.35 12.75 15.21
N VAL A 300 14.70 13.09 14.09
CA VAL A 300 15.25 12.86 12.75
C VAL A 300 16.55 13.63 12.52
N LEU A 301 16.62 14.89 12.96
CA LEU A 301 17.83 15.72 12.82
C LEU A 301 18.98 15.16 13.67
N ALA A 302 18.73 14.82 14.93
CA ALA A 302 19.76 14.24 15.79
C ALA A 302 20.24 12.87 15.26
N ALA A 303 19.34 12.02 14.78
CA ALA A 303 19.70 10.74 14.16
C ALA A 303 20.46 10.87 12.82
N HIS A 304 20.37 12.03 12.16
CA HIS A 304 21.11 12.27 10.91
C HIS A 304 22.58 12.62 11.14
N THR A 305 22.91 13.19 12.31
CA THR A 305 24.27 13.58 12.69
C THR A 305 24.57 13.11 14.13
N PRO A 306 24.76 11.80 14.36
CA PRO A 306 24.82 11.23 15.71
C PRO A 306 26.01 11.75 16.53
N GLU A 307 27.17 11.96 15.90
CA GLU A 307 28.36 12.51 16.58
C GLU A 307 28.13 13.92 17.11
N ILE A 308 27.54 14.79 16.27
CA ILE A 308 27.20 16.17 16.66
C ILE A 308 26.11 16.16 17.74
N ALA A 309 25.13 15.26 17.61
CA ALA A 309 24.05 15.11 18.58
C ALA A 309 24.58 14.64 19.94
N ALA A 310 25.52 13.69 19.97
CA ALA A 310 26.18 13.20 21.17
C ALA A 310 26.98 14.31 21.87
N GLU A 311 27.86 15.01 21.14
CA GLU A 311 28.63 16.14 21.66
C GLU A 311 27.72 17.24 22.23
N LEU A 312 26.61 17.53 21.55
CA LEU A 312 25.63 18.50 22.02
C LEU A 312 24.96 18.05 23.32
N ALA A 313 24.54 16.79 23.37
CA ALA A 313 23.92 16.20 24.55
C ALA A 313 24.87 16.24 25.75
N GLU A 314 26.12 15.82 25.57
CA GLU A 314 27.18 15.86 26.57
C GLU A 314 27.45 17.28 27.08
N ARG A 315 27.69 18.23 26.19
CA ARG A 315 27.97 19.63 26.58
C ARG A 315 26.84 20.26 27.40
N VAL A 316 25.59 19.91 27.10
CA VAL A 316 24.42 20.51 27.76
C VAL A 316 24.05 19.79 29.05
N LEU A 317 24.12 18.45 29.08
CA LEU A 317 23.55 17.65 30.16
C LEU A 317 24.59 17.08 31.14
N ALA A 318 25.87 16.94 30.75
CA ALA A 318 26.92 16.42 31.65
C ALA A 318 27.04 17.19 32.99
N PRO A 319 26.82 18.52 33.07
CA PRO A 319 26.80 19.20 34.38
C PRO A 319 25.73 18.68 35.35
N LEU A 320 24.63 18.11 34.82
CA LEU A 320 23.53 17.57 35.63
C LEU A 320 23.83 16.18 36.19
N GLU A 321 24.85 15.47 35.69
CA GLU A 321 25.30 14.20 36.28
C GLU A 321 25.97 14.37 37.64
N ARG A 322 26.49 15.58 37.92
CA ARG A 322 27.26 15.89 39.12
C ARG A 322 26.40 16.24 40.33
N ILE A 323 25.08 16.31 40.16
CA ILE A 323 24.11 16.62 41.20
C ILE A 323 23.28 15.36 41.56
N PRO A 324 22.57 15.33 42.70
CA PRO A 324 21.73 14.19 43.05
C PRO A 324 20.70 13.87 41.96
N LEU A 325 20.55 12.58 41.63
CA LEU A 325 19.71 12.11 40.51
C LEU A 325 18.27 12.65 40.56
N ALA A 326 17.65 12.69 41.74
CA ALA A 326 16.30 13.21 41.94
C ALA A 326 16.19 14.72 41.69
N GLU A 327 17.27 15.48 41.92
CA GLU A 327 17.30 16.90 41.55
C GLU A 327 17.39 17.06 40.03
N ALA A 328 18.32 16.33 39.38
CA ALA A 328 18.48 16.33 37.93
C ALA A 328 17.17 15.95 37.21
N GLU A 329 16.50 14.90 37.67
CA GLU A 329 15.20 14.46 37.14
C GLU A 329 14.16 15.58 37.16
N ARG A 330 14.01 16.28 38.29
CA ARG A 330 13.05 17.39 38.39
C ARG A 330 13.41 18.55 37.46
N LEU A 331 14.69 18.87 37.30
CA LEU A 331 15.14 19.93 36.39
C LEU A 331 14.85 19.54 34.94
N ILE A 332 15.25 18.34 34.53
CA ILE A 332 15.06 17.82 33.17
C ILE A 332 13.58 17.70 32.84
N ALA A 333 12.76 17.13 33.72
CA ALA A 333 11.31 17.05 33.51
C ALA A 333 10.68 18.43 33.34
N THR A 334 11.10 19.42 34.16
CA THR A 334 10.57 20.78 34.08
C THR A 334 10.92 21.46 32.76
N VAL A 335 12.18 21.33 32.34
CA VAL A 335 12.66 21.88 31.07
C VAL A 335 12.02 21.15 29.88
N HIS A 336 11.95 19.83 29.91
CA HIS A 336 11.37 19.02 28.84
C HIS A 336 9.90 19.38 28.58
N VAL A 337 9.09 19.49 29.64
CA VAL A 337 7.68 19.91 29.54
C VAL A 337 7.56 21.32 28.97
N HIS A 338 8.46 22.23 29.36
CA HIS A 338 8.46 23.60 28.86
C HIS A 338 8.76 23.67 27.36
N VAL A 339 9.85 23.05 26.92
CA VAL A 339 10.33 23.14 25.52
C VAL A 339 9.56 22.26 24.55
N SER A 340 8.87 21.23 25.05
CA SER A 340 7.97 20.39 24.23
C SER A 340 6.53 20.89 24.20
N GLY A 341 6.17 21.83 25.09
CA GLY A 341 4.83 22.40 25.22
C GLY A 341 4.73 23.80 24.61
N SER A 342 3.92 24.67 25.22
CA SER A 342 3.66 26.04 24.74
C SER A 342 4.82 27.03 24.98
N GLY A 343 5.84 26.64 25.75
CA GLY A 343 6.85 27.58 26.25
C GLY A 343 6.31 28.57 27.30
N SER A 344 5.09 28.39 27.82
CA SER A 344 4.55 29.21 28.90
C SER A 344 4.95 28.67 30.27
N ILE A 345 5.44 29.55 31.15
CA ILE A 345 5.74 29.19 32.55
C ILE A 345 4.46 28.74 33.27
N GLY A 346 3.32 29.38 32.98
CA GLY A 346 2.03 29.04 33.59
C GLY A 346 1.58 27.64 33.22
N ASP A 347 1.65 27.30 31.93
CA ASP A 347 1.25 25.99 31.43
C ASP A 347 2.21 24.89 31.91
N THR A 348 3.51 25.21 31.98
CA THR A 348 4.53 24.30 32.55
C THR A 348 4.25 24.02 34.02
N ALA A 349 3.90 25.06 34.80
CA ALA A 349 3.58 24.93 36.22
C ALA A 349 2.32 24.09 36.44
N ALA A 350 1.29 24.32 35.62
CA ALA A 350 0.05 23.54 35.64
C ALA A 350 0.30 22.06 35.28
N ALA A 351 1.05 21.79 34.20
CA ALA A 351 1.36 20.44 33.76
C ALA A 351 2.17 19.62 34.79
N LEU A 352 3.01 20.30 35.59
CA LEU A 352 3.85 19.69 36.62
C LEU A 352 3.24 19.79 38.03
N TYR A 353 2.00 20.25 38.16
CA TYR A 353 1.30 20.44 39.43
C TYR A 353 2.12 21.19 40.48
N CYS A 354 2.80 22.27 40.07
CA CYS A 354 3.62 23.08 40.96
C CYS A 354 3.35 24.58 40.78
N HIS A 355 3.87 25.40 41.69
CA HIS A 355 3.72 26.84 41.59
C HIS A 355 4.67 27.43 40.52
N ARG A 356 4.25 28.50 39.84
CA ARG A 356 5.08 29.19 38.82
C ARG A 356 6.48 29.58 39.31
N ASN A 357 6.59 29.93 40.61
CA ASN A 357 7.88 30.30 41.21
C ASN A 357 8.83 29.10 41.26
N THR A 358 8.31 27.88 41.47
CA THR A 358 9.10 26.66 41.45
C THR A 358 9.65 26.38 40.05
N VAL A 359 8.86 26.60 39.00
CA VAL A 359 9.32 26.50 37.62
C VAL A 359 10.44 27.51 37.34
N GLN A 360 10.25 28.77 37.72
CA GLN A 360 11.27 29.81 37.54
C GLN A 360 12.57 29.51 38.31
N TYR A 361 12.45 29.02 39.55
CA TYR A 361 13.59 28.56 40.32
C TYR A 361 14.34 27.43 39.61
N ARG A 362 13.62 26.42 39.12
CA ARG A 362 14.22 25.30 38.37
C ARG A 362 14.89 25.75 37.07
N PHE A 363 14.33 26.73 36.35
CA PHE A 363 14.98 27.32 35.18
C PHE A 363 16.25 28.08 35.55
N GLY A 364 16.23 28.86 36.63
CA GLY A 364 17.42 29.53 37.16
C GLY A 364 18.50 28.52 37.53
N ARG A 365 18.13 27.47 38.26
CA ARG A 365 19.03 26.38 38.65
C ARG A 365 19.61 25.62 37.46
N PHE A 366 18.80 25.32 36.46
CA PHE A 366 19.27 24.70 35.22
C PHE A 366 20.28 25.60 34.49
N ARG A 367 20.01 26.91 34.42
CA ARG A 367 20.93 27.89 33.82
C ARG A 367 22.24 27.99 34.59
N GLU A 368 22.22 28.01 35.92
CA GLU A 368 23.43 28.03 36.75
C GLU A 368 24.34 26.83 36.46
N LEU A 369 23.77 25.65 36.29
CA LEU A 369 24.51 24.40 36.07
C LEU A 369 25.01 24.25 34.62
N THR A 370 24.18 24.61 33.65
CA THR A 370 24.43 24.33 32.22
C THR A 370 24.89 25.54 31.41
N GLY A 371 24.76 26.75 31.97
CA GLY A 371 24.98 28.01 31.28
C GLY A 371 23.86 28.38 30.27
N ARG A 372 22.78 27.60 30.18
CA ARG A 372 21.70 27.78 29.19
C ARG A 372 20.39 28.20 29.82
N ASP A 373 19.75 29.22 29.25
CA ASP A 373 18.47 29.74 29.75
C ASP A 373 17.32 29.34 28.82
N VAL A 374 16.48 28.39 29.23
CA VAL A 374 15.37 27.87 28.42
C VAL A 374 14.27 28.90 28.11
N ARG A 375 14.34 30.08 28.72
CA ARG A 375 13.47 31.22 28.40
C ARG A 375 13.98 32.01 27.18
N VAL A 376 15.23 31.80 26.78
CA VAL A 376 15.82 32.36 25.57
C VAL A 376 15.57 31.37 24.42
N PRO A 377 14.90 31.77 23.32
CA PRO A 377 14.49 30.84 22.26
C PRO A 377 15.63 30.00 21.67
N GLN A 378 16.80 30.62 21.48
CA GLN A 378 17.98 29.93 20.94
C GLN A 378 18.49 28.83 21.89
N ASP A 379 18.55 29.12 23.19
CA ASP A 379 18.97 28.14 24.19
C ASP A 379 17.92 27.04 24.37
N ALA A 380 16.63 27.40 24.34
CA ALA A 380 15.53 26.44 24.38
C ALA A 380 15.61 25.42 23.23
N ALA A 381 15.90 25.87 22.00
CA ALA A 381 16.08 24.99 20.84
C ALA A 381 17.27 24.04 21.00
N VAL A 382 18.41 24.56 21.48
CA VAL A 382 19.62 23.76 21.76
C VAL A 382 19.33 22.70 22.82
N VAL A 383 18.69 23.10 23.92
CA VAL A 383 18.34 22.20 25.03
C VAL A 383 17.33 21.14 24.60
N ALA A 384 16.31 21.51 23.81
CA ALA A 384 15.34 20.56 23.27
C ALA A 384 16.04 19.48 22.41
N LEU A 385 16.94 19.88 21.52
CA LEU A 385 17.70 18.93 20.69
C LEU A 385 18.63 18.05 21.54
N ALA A 386 19.33 18.62 22.51
CA ALA A 386 20.20 17.88 23.44
C ALA A 386 19.42 16.82 24.23
N LEU A 387 18.23 17.16 24.73
CA LEU A 387 17.36 16.22 25.44
C LEU A 387 16.88 15.08 24.53
N ARG A 388 16.51 15.37 23.27
CA ARG A 388 16.11 14.34 22.30
C ARG A 388 17.28 13.43 21.93
N ALA A 389 18.46 14.00 21.72
CA ALA A 389 19.68 13.25 21.43
C ALA A 389 20.03 12.28 22.57
N ALA A 390 20.07 12.76 23.80
CA ALA A 390 20.32 11.93 24.98
C ALA A 390 19.26 10.83 25.17
N ALA A 391 17.98 11.16 24.94
CA ALA A 391 16.89 10.18 25.03
C ALA A 391 16.96 9.08 23.96
N MET A 392 17.57 9.35 22.81
CA MET A 392 17.85 8.34 21.79
C MET A 392 19.14 7.54 22.07
N GLY A 393 19.85 7.85 23.15
CA GLY A 393 21.11 7.20 23.51
C GLY A 393 22.33 7.77 22.79
N PHE A 394 22.23 8.98 22.21
CA PHE A 394 23.40 9.68 21.71
C PHE A 394 24.10 10.42 22.88
N GLY A 395 25.37 10.09 23.11
CA GLY A 395 26.20 10.60 24.21
C GLY A 395 26.76 9.48 25.09
N GLU A 396 27.82 9.77 25.84
CA GLU A 396 28.51 8.83 26.74
C GLU A 396 27.82 8.65 28.12
N PHE A 397 26.54 9.03 28.24
CA PHE A 397 25.76 8.85 29.46
C PHE A 397 25.50 7.36 29.72
N THR A 398 25.88 6.85 30.90
CA THR A 398 25.66 5.46 31.30
C THR A 398 24.97 5.36 32.66
N GLY A 399 24.39 4.19 32.93
CA GLY A 399 23.77 3.90 34.23
C GLY A 399 22.49 4.69 34.52
N PRO A 400 22.17 4.94 35.80
CA PRO A 400 20.87 5.48 36.22
C PRO A 400 20.51 6.85 35.63
N PHE A 401 21.50 7.68 35.32
CA PHE A 401 21.26 9.00 34.73
C PHE A 401 20.70 8.89 33.30
N ALA A 402 21.31 8.05 32.46
CA ALA A 402 20.86 7.83 31.08
C ALA A 402 19.43 7.24 31.03
N GLU A 403 19.13 6.29 31.92
CA GLU A 403 17.78 5.73 32.04
C GLU A 403 16.75 6.76 32.47
N MET A 404 17.10 7.61 33.45
CA MET A 404 16.24 8.72 33.90
C MET A 404 15.98 9.73 32.78
N VAL A 405 17.00 10.14 32.02
CA VAL A 405 16.83 11.08 30.89
C VAL A 405 15.89 10.48 29.85
N ARG A 406 16.08 9.20 29.49
CA ARG A 406 15.18 8.47 28.59
C ARG A 406 13.75 8.45 29.12
N GLY A 407 13.55 8.10 30.38
CA GLY A 407 12.23 8.05 31.00
C GLY A 407 11.54 9.42 31.04
N ALA A 408 12.27 10.47 31.40
CA ALA A 408 11.74 11.83 31.51
C ALA A 408 11.32 12.42 30.14
N VAL A 409 12.04 12.09 29.07
CA VAL A 409 11.79 12.61 27.71
C VAL A 409 10.78 11.75 26.94
N THR A 410 10.78 10.43 27.14
CA THR A 410 9.85 9.52 26.42
C THR A 410 8.53 9.33 27.16
N GLY A 411 8.52 9.33 28.50
CA GLY A 411 7.32 9.19 29.33
C GLY A 411 6.41 10.43 29.35
N GLY A 412 6.94 11.60 28.98
CA GLY A 412 6.16 12.85 28.85
C GLY A 412 5.27 12.93 27.61
N ALA A 413 5.38 11.98 26.68
CA ALA A 413 4.59 11.96 25.44
C ALA A 413 3.12 11.55 25.63
N ALA A 414 2.71 11.16 26.85
CA ALA A 414 1.30 10.97 27.24
C ALA A 414 0.70 12.24 27.87
N GLY A 415 1.01 13.43 27.32
CA GLY A 415 0.25 14.64 27.59
C GLY A 415 -1.14 14.57 26.94
N PRO A 416 -2.18 15.21 27.50
CA PRO A 416 -3.54 15.10 26.97
C PRO A 416 -3.57 15.58 25.53
N ALA A 417 -4.41 14.93 24.71
CA ALA A 417 -4.71 15.36 23.35
C ALA A 417 -4.91 16.89 23.30
N PRO A 418 -4.47 17.57 22.23
CA PRO A 418 -4.75 19.00 22.08
C PRO A 418 -6.24 19.22 22.31
N PRO A 419 -6.66 20.25 23.08
CA PRO A 419 -8.06 20.47 23.32
C PRO A 419 -8.74 20.58 21.96
N ALA A 420 -9.73 19.72 21.72
CA ALA A 420 -10.56 19.79 20.53
C ALA A 420 -10.95 21.25 20.32
N GLU A 421 -10.66 21.79 19.14
CA GLU A 421 -11.11 23.13 18.76
C GLU A 421 -12.59 23.23 19.14
N ARG A 422 -12.90 24.16 20.05
CA ARG A 422 -14.29 24.45 20.40
C ARG A 422 -15.03 24.67 19.09
N PRO A 423 -16.12 23.94 18.80
CA PRO A 423 -16.85 24.16 17.56
C PRO A 423 -17.23 25.62 17.49
N ARG A 424 -16.76 26.31 16.43
CA ARG A 424 -17.30 27.61 16.06
C ARG A 424 -18.81 27.40 15.96
N TRP A 425 -19.58 28.07 16.82
CA TRP A 425 -21.02 28.09 16.72
C TRP A 425 -21.40 28.64 15.34
N VAL A 426 -21.71 27.74 14.42
CA VAL A 426 -22.40 28.06 13.17
C VAL A 426 -23.88 28.09 13.54
N SER A 427 -24.49 29.28 13.51
CA SER A 427 -25.94 29.40 13.67
C SER A 427 -26.64 28.58 12.58
N PRO A 428 -27.64 27.73 12.91
CA PRO A 428 -28.37 26.98 11.90
C PRO A 428 -29.27 27.93 11.08
N PRO A 429 -29.43 27.68 9.76
CA PRO A 429 -30.35 28.46 8.94
C PRO A 429 -31.78 27.99 9.19
N GLY A 430 -32.65 28.92 9.60
CA GLY A 430 -34.09 28.71 9.64
C GLY A 430 -34.69 28.61 11.04
N ALA A 431 -35.07 29.75 11.59
CA ALA A 431 -36.20 29.83 12.52
C ALA A 431 -37.05 31.06 12.15
N PRO A 432 -38.39 30.98 12.26
CA PRO A 432 -39.31 31.83 11.53
C PRO A 432 -39.43 33.23 12.13
N ARG A 433 -39.59 34.22 11.24
CA ARG A 433 -39.96 35.62 11.57
C ARG A 433 -41.21 35.63 12.44
N ARG A 434 -41.09 36.06 13.71
CA ARG A 434 -42.24 36.47 14.51
C ARG A 434 -42.59 37.92 14.21
N VAL A 435 -43.83 38.08 13.78
CA VAL A 435 -44.56 39.31 13.47
C VAL A 435 -44.72 40.16 14.73
N ALA A 436 -44.57 41.47 14.56
CA ALA A 436 -44.75 42.50 15.58
C ALA A 436 -46.24 42.84 15.81
N ALA A 437 -46.59 43.18 17.05
CA ALA A 437 -47.73 44.03 17.41
C ALA A 437 -47.57 44.54 18.88
N PRO A 438 -48.26 45.61 19.31
CA PRO A 438 -47.61 46.84 19.76
C PRO A 438 -47.94 47.23 21.22
N ARG A 439 -47.19 48.18 21.80
CA ARG A 439 -47.63 48.94 22.98
C ARG A 439 -47.22 50.41 22.93
N SER A 440 -48.23 51.24 22.66
CA SER A 440 -48.68 52.45 23.41
C SER A 440 -47.65 53.42 24.02
N THR A 441 -47.59 54.61 23.40
CA THR A 441 -47.77 55.97 23.97
C THR A 441 -47.10 56.38 25.28
N GLY A 442 -46.22 57.39 25.16
CA GLY A 442 -46.45 58.70 25.81
C GLY A 442 -45.39 59.19 26.79
N HIS A 443 -44.50 60.10 26.35
CA HIS A 443 -44.38 61.46 26.93
C HIS A 443 -43.36 62.32 26.17
N ALA A 444 -43.71 63.58 26.02
CA ALA A 444 -43.03 64.62 25.24
C ALA A 444 -42.07 65.46 26.09
N ALA A 445 -41.07 66.07 25.43
CA ALA A 445 -40.51 67.43 25.64
C ALA A 445 -39.11 67.46 24.98
N ALA A 446 -38.91 68.11 23.85
CA ALA A 446 -38.65 69.55 23.67
C ALA A 446 -37.19 69.75 23.21
N ARG A 447 -37.02 70.22 21.96
CA ARG A 447 -35.78 70.83 21.44
C ARG A 447 -35.65 72.26 21.97
N PRO A 448 -34.47 72.88 21.83
CA PRO A 448 -34.36 73.87 20.76
C PRO A 448 -33.06 73.82 19.95
N ASP A 449 -33.15 74.49 18.81
CA ASP A 449 -32.18 74.69 17.73
C ASP A 449 -30.90 75.44 18.11
N GLY A 450 -29.86 75.28 17.29
CA GLY A 450 -28.68 76.15 17.28
C GLY A 450 -27.66 75.83 16.17
N GLN A 451 -27.93 76.33 14.96
CA GLN A 451 -26.97 76.87 13.94
C GLN A 451 -25.72 76.04 13.54
N ARG A 452 -25.67 75.48 12.32
CA ARG A 452 -25.04 76.03 11.08
C ARG A 452 -23.56 76.43 11.22
N LEU A 453 -22.66 75.76 10.48
CA LEU A 453 -21.89 76.32 9.34
C LEU A 453 -20.81 75.31 8.83
N LEU A 454 -20.95 74.98 7.54
CA LEU A 454 -19.89 74.81 6.51
C LEU A 454 -18.86 73.65 6.58
N ASP A 455 -19.10 72.66 5.73
CA ASP A 455 -18.11 72.11 4.77
C ASP A 455 -17.77 73.20 3.71
N PRO A 456 -16.66 73.18 2.92
CA PRO A 456 -16.27 71.99 2.13
C PRO A 456 -14.75 71.87 1.75
N GLN A 457 -14.46 70.82 0.96
CA GLN A 457 -13.26 70.60 0.10
C GLN A 457 -12.03 70.03 0.84
N GLY A 458 -11.41 68.91 0.44
CA GLY A 458 -11.53 68.18 -0.81
C GLY A 458 -10.79 66.84 -0.78
N THR A 459 -11.32 65.90 -1.56
CA THR A 459 -10.57 64.83 -2.23
C THR A 459 -10.28 65.31 -3.67
N PRO A 460 -9.36 64.72 -4.48
CA PRO A 460 -9.00 63.29 -4.50
C PRO A 460 -7.53 62.92 -4.90
N ARG A 461 -7.25 61.61 -4.73
CA ARG A 461 -6.39 60.69 -5.50
C ARG A 461 -5.03 61.15 -6.08
N ALA A 462 -3.99 60.38 -5.73
CA ALA A 462 -3.27 59.49 -6.66
C ALA A 462 -2.86 58.22 -5.90
#